data_AF-A0A2N1PS03-F1
#
_entry.id   AF-A0A2N1PS03-F1
#
_cell.length_a   1.000
_cell.length_b   1.000
_cell.length_c   1.000
_cell.angle_alpha   90.00
_cell.angle_beta   90.00
_cell.angle_gamma   90.00
#
_symmetry.space_group_name_H-M   'P 1'
#
loop_
_entity.id
_entity.type
_entity.pdbx_description
1 polymer ?
#
loop_
_entity_poly.entity_id
_entity_poly.type
_entity_poly.pdbx_seq_one_letter_code
_entity_poly.pdbx_strand_id
1 'polypeptide(L)'
;MNSKNTSAGDGRINLTNSNNRQILVIQTLGFMGIILFLWLDELLDFPNLLFGFQKTPFNWPECITETLLIAFFGYITLRKTKSSLERIRTLEGLLPICASCKKIRNEQENWISLEHFITKNSEASFTHSICPECSERLYGEFL
;
A
#
# COMPACT_ATOMS: atom_id res chain seq x y z
N MET A 1 -38.12 -12.62 -15.98
CA MET A 1 -37.31 -12.11 -17.11
C MET A 1 -36.55 -10.92 -16.60
N ASN A 2 -35.44 -11.14 -15.87
CA ASN A 2 -34.06 -11.28 -16.33
C ASN A 2 -33.49 -10.09 -17.15
N SER A 3 -32.33 -9.66 -16.66
CA SER A 3 -31.23 -8.96 -17.30
C SER A 3 -31.45 -7.50 -17.71
N LYS A 4 -30.73 -6.61 -17.03
CA LYS A 4 -29.53 -5.98 -17.62
C LYS A 4 -28.54 -5.64 -16.51
N ASN A 5 -27.61 -6.57 -16.32
CA ASN A 5 -26.28 -6.29 -15.80
C ASN A 5 -25.58 -5.38 -16.80
N THR A 6 -25.13 -4.22 -16.35
CA THR A 6 -23.97 -3.55 -16.95
C THR A 6 -23.01 -3.24 -15.82
N SER A 7 -22.10 -4.18 -15.66
CA SER A 7 -20.82 -4.09 -14.97
C SER A 7 -20.09 -2.79 -15.34
N ALA A 8 -19.96 -1.90 -14.36
CA ALA A 8 -18.87 -0.94 -14.30
C ALA A 8 -18.12 -1.19 -12.98
N GLY A 9 -17.38 -2.30 -12.97
CA GLY A 9 -16.37 -2.54 -11.94
C GLY A 9 -15.21 -1.60 -12.19
N ASP A 10 -15.16 -0.50 -11.44
CA ASP A 10 -14.05 0.46 -11.49
C ASP A 10 -13.41 0.62 -10.11
N GLY A 11 -12.46 -0.28 -9.84
CA GLY A 11 -11.07 0.14 -9.68
C GLY A 11 -10.59 0.73 -8.36
N ARG A 12 -11.43 0.93 -7.33
CA ARG A 12 -11.01 1.74 -6.14
C ARG A 12 -10.65 0.99 -4.87
N ILE A 13 -10.58 -0.35 -4.87
CA ILE A 13 -10.13 -1.12 -3.68
C ILE A 13 -8.62 -1.46 -3.75
N ASN A 14 -7.90 -1.06 -4.81
CA ASN A 14 -6.49 -1.39 -5.02
C ASN A 14 -5.50 -0.21 -4.88
N LEU A 15 -5.96 0.99 -4.53
CA LEU A 15 -5.12 2.20 -4.57
C LEU A 15 -4.04 2.25 -3.47
N THR A 16 -4.25 1.62 -2.32
CA THR A 16 -3.26 1.66 -1.21
C THR A 16 -2.24 0.51 -1.31
N ASN A 17 -2.61 -0.63 -1.88
CA ASN A 17 -1.71 -1.79 -2.01
C ASN A 17 -0.71 -1.65 -3.17
N SER A 18 -1.13 -1.06 -4.29
CA SER A 18 -0.24 -0.84 -5.43
C SER A 18 0.87 0.16 -5.09
N ASN A 19 0.51 1.29 -4.48
CA ASN A 19 1.46 2.37 -4.19
C ASN A 19 2.53 1.93 -3.18
N ASN A 20 2.13 1.20 -2.12
CA ASN A 20 3.07 0.74 -1.10
C ASN A 20 4.09 -0.27 -1.66
N ARG A 21 3.63 -1.18 -2.53
CA ARG A 21 4.53 -2.14 -3.20
C ARG A 21 5.45 -1.43 -4.20
N GLN A 22 4.94 -0.43 -4.93
CA GLN A 22 5.73 0.38 -5.85
C GLN A 22 6.84 1.16 -5.13
N ILE A 23 6.55 1.77 -3.97
CA ILE A 23 7.54 2.49 -3.17
C ILE A 23 8.70 1.57 -2.75
N LEU A 24 8.39 0.36 -2.28
CA LEU A 24 9.41 -0.62 -1.90
C LEU A 24 10.23 -1.08 -3.11
N VAL A 25 9.59 -1.34 -4.25
CA VAL A 25 10.29 -1.73 -5.50
C VAL A 25 11.22 -0.61 -5.98
N ILE A 26 10.78 0.65 -5.96
CA ILE A 26 11.60 1.79 -6.36
C ILE A 26 12.81 1.94 -5.44
N GLN A 27 12.65 1.81 -4.12
CA GLN A 27 13.79 1.83 -3.18
C GLN A 27 14.78 0.70 -3.46
N THR A 28 14.30 -0.53 -3.62
CA THR A 28 15.17 -1.68 -3.91
C THR A 28 15.92 -1.48 -5.24
N LEU A 29 15.24 -1.02 -6.29
CA LEU A 29 15.87 -0.71 -7.57
C LEU A 29 16.89 0.43 -7.46
N GLY A 30 16.62 1.45 -6.64
CA GLY A 30 17.57 2.53 -6.37
C GLY A 30 18.86 2.04 -5.73
N PHE A 31 18.77 1.23 -4.66
CA PHE A 31 19.96 0.64 -4.02
C PHE A 31 20.72 -0.30 -4.97
N MET A 32 20.01 -1.12 -5.75
CA MET A 32 20.63 -2.00 -6.75
C MET A 32 21.32 -1.20 -7.87
N GLY A 33 20.75 -0.08 -8.30
CA GLY A 33 21.34 0.81 -9.28
C GLY A 33 22.61 1.50 -8.76
N ILE A 34 22.62 1.93 -7.50
CA ILE A 34 23.82 2.51 -6.85
C ILE A 34 24.94 1.47 -6.77
N ILE A 35 24.62 0.24 -6.33
CA ILE A 35 25.59 -0.85 -6.28
C ILE A 35 26.14 -1.11 -7.69
N LEU A 36 25.27 -1.26 -8.70
CA LEU A 36 25.68 -1.48 -10.08
C LEU A 36 26.61 -0.37 -10.60
N PHE A 37 26.29 0.89 -10.29
CA PHE A 37 27.10 2.03 -10.69
C PHE A 37 28.50 2.01 -10.06
N LEU A 38 28.61 1.69 -8.77
CA LEU A 38 29.90 1.55 -8.08
C LEU A 38 30.75 0.42 -8.67
N TRP A 39 30.13 -0.73 -8.95
CA TRP A 39 30.80 -1.84 -9.63
C TRP A 39 31.24 -1.46 -11.06
N LEU A 40 30.47 -0.62 -11.75
CA LEU A 40 30.77 -0.16 -13.10
C LEU A 40 31.91 0.87 -13.11
N ASP A 41 31.96 1.78 -12.14
CA ASP A 41 33.07 2.73 -11.97
C ASP A 41 34.40 2.02 -11.68
N GLU A 42 34.35 0.93 -10.90
CA GLU A 42 35.53 0.10 -10.63
C GLU A 42 35.92 -0.79 -11.83
N LEU A 43 34.96 -1.25 -12.64
CA LEU A 43 35.24 -2.02 -13.86
C LEU A 43 35.84 -1.16 -14.99
N LEU A 44 35.37 0.09 -15.13
CA LEU A 44 35.77 1.00 -16.20
C LEU A 44 36.98 1.88 -15.84
N ASP A 45 37.49 1.79 -14.59
CA ASP A 45 38.61 2.61 -14.11
C ASP A 45 38.35 4.11 -14.44
N PHE A 46 37.12 4.58 -14.19
CA PHE A 46 36.64 5.89 -14.62
C PHE A 46 37.58 7.06 -14.22
N PRO A 47 38.22 7.07 -13.02
CA PRO A 47 39.20 8.10 -12.66
C PRO A 47 40.42 8.14 -13.60
N ASN A 48 40.93 6.98 -14.00
CA ASN A 48 42.03 6.88 -14.96
C ASN A 48 41.55 7.28 -16.37
N LEU A 49 40.34 6.89 -16.78
CA LEU A 49 39.78 7.25 -18.09
C LEU A 49 39.48 8.76 -18.23
N LEU A 50 39.01 9.42 -17.16
CA LEU A 50 38.58 10.83 -17.20
C LEU A 50 39.73 11.81 -16.87
N PHE A 51 40.68 11.42 -16.02
CA PHE A 51 41.72 12.33 -15.49
C PHE A 51 43.16 11.84 -15.69
N GLY A 52 43.38 10.64 -16.23
CA GLY A 52 44.73 10.15 -16.59
C GLY A 52 45.64 9.81 -15.40
N PHE A 53 45.06 9.48 -14.23
CA PHE A 53 45.82 8.98 -13.07
C PHE A 53 46.40 7.58 -13.31
N GLN A 54 47.35 7.14 -12.49
CA GLN A 54 47.89 5.77 -12.61
C GLN A 54 46.80 4.73 -12.34
N LYS A 55 46.78 3.63 -13.11
CA LYS A 55 45.81 2.55 -12.96
C LYS A 55 45.87 1.99 -11.54
N THR A 56 44.75 2.06 -10.83
CA THR A 56 44.57 1.42 -9.54
C THR A 56 44.36 -0.09 -9.76
N PRO A 57 45.05 -0.97 -9.02
CA PRO A 57 44.78 -2.40 -9.10
C PRO A 57 43.39 -2.70 -8.52
N PHE A 58 42.68 -3.65 -9.13
CA PHE A 58 41.38 -4.11 -8.64
C PHE A 58 41.50 -4.58 -7.19
N ASN A 59 40.81 -3.92 -6.25
CA ASN A 59 40.98 -4.13 -4.83
C ASN A 59 39.71 -4.74 -4.22
N TRP A 60 39.52 -6.04 -4.42
CA TRP A 60 38.37 -6.82 -3.95
C TRP A 60 37.85 -6.47 -2.54
N PRO A 61 38.70 -6.18 -1.52
CA PRO A 61 38.21 -5.78 -0.21
C PRO A 61 37.39 -4.48 -0.22
N GLU A 62 37.78 -3.51 -1.05
CA GLU A 62 37.14 -2.19 -1.15
C GLU A 62 35.71 -2.32 -1.69
N CYS A 63 35.52 -2.97 -2.85
CA CYS A 63 34.18 -3.20 -3.41
C CYS A 63 33.29 -4.07 -2.51
N ILE A 64 33.85 -5.04 -1.79
CA ILE A 64 33.10 -5.82 -0.79
C ILE A 64 32.64 -4.91 0.35
N THR A 65 33.52 -4.04 0.87
CA THR A 65 33.17 -3.15 1.98
C THR A 65 32.10 -2.13 1.59
N GLU A 66 32.16 -1.56 0.39
CA GLU A 66 31.15 -0.63 -0.11
C GLU A 66 29.80 -1.32 -0.33
N THR A 67 29.81 -2.50 -0.95
CA THR A 67 28.58 -3.29 -1.16
C THR A 67 27.92 -3.65 0.17
N LEU A 68 28.71 -4.07 1.17
CA LEU A 68 28.19 -4.40 2.51
C LEU A 68 27.61 -3.17 3.22
N LEU A 69 28.26 -2.01 3.15
CA LEU A 69 27.77 -0.78 3.75
C LEU A 69 26.44 -0.35 3.11
N ILE A 70 26.37 -0.33 1.78
CA ILE A 70 25.16 0.09 1.05
C ILE A 70 24.02 -0.90 1.29
N ALA A 71 24.30 -2.21 1.30
CA ALA A 71 23.30 -3.22 1.62
C ALA A 71 22.80 -3.07 3.07
N PHE A 72 23.69 -2.78 4.03
CA PHE A 72 23.33 -2.59 5.43
C PHE A 72 22.41 -1.37 5.64
N PHE A 73 22.82 -0.20 5.12
CA PHE A 73 22.00 1.02 5.20
C PHE A 73 20.70 0.91 4.39
N GLY A 74 20.76 0.26 3.22
CA GLY A 74 19.59 -0.04 2.39
C GLY A 74 18.58 -0.93 3.10
N TYR A 75 19.05 -1.99 3.77
CA TYR A 75 18.21 -2.87 4.58
C TYR A 75 17.52 -2.14 5.73
N ILE A 76 18.24 -1.27 6.45
CA ILE A 76 17.67 -0.47 7.54
C ILE A 76 16.55 0.43 7.01
N THR A 77 16.79 1.11 5.88
CA THR A 77 15.82 2.01 5.26
C THR A 77 14.57 1.25 4.82
N LEU A 78 14.73 0.10 4.14
CA LEU A 78 13.62 -0.74 3.70
C LEU A 78 12.74 -1.21 4.87
N ARG A 79 13.34 -1.61 6.00
CA ARG A 79 12.59 -2.02 7.20
C ARG A 79 11.78 -0.87 7.79
N LYS A 80 12.37 0.33 7.89
CA LYS A 80 11.68 1.51 8.43
C LYS A 80 10.52 1.93 7.54
N THR A 81 10.72 1.98 6.23
CA THR A 81 9.66 2.30 5.27
C THR A 81 8.52 1.28 5.33
N LYS A 82 8.83 -0.02 5.35
CA LYS A 82 7.79 -1.07 5.47
C LYS A 82 6.92 -0.88 6.71
N SER A 83 7.53 -0.63 7.87
CA SER A 83 6.80 -0.46 9.14
C SER A 83 5.89 0.78 9.12
N SER A 84 6.34 1.89 8.54
CA SER A 84 5.51 3.10 8.40
C SER A 84 4.33 2.88 7.46
N LEU A 85 4.54 2.18 6.34
CA LEU A 85 3.48 1.86 5.39
C LEU A 85 2.43 0.91 6.00
N GLU A 86 2.83 -0.03 6.85
CA GLU A 86 1.88 -0.88 7.59
C GLU A 86 1.03 -0.08 8.57
N ARG A 87 1.62 0.90 9.27
CA ARG A 87 0.88 1.77 10.20
C ARG A 87 -0.13 2.68 9.49
N ILE A 88 0.22 3.17 8.30
CA ILE A 88 -0.69 3.96 7.45
C ILE A 88 -1.91 3.10 7.06
N ARG A 89 -1.71 1.84 6.64
CA ARG A 89 -2.84 0.93 6.34
C ARG A 89 -3.79 0.74 7.52
N THR A 90 -3.28 0.71 8.75
CA THR A 90 -4.13 0.60 9.94
C THR A 90 -4.96 1.86 10.20
N LEU A 91 -4.41 3.04 9.89
CA LEU A 91 -5.11 4.33 10.01
C LEU A 91 -6.15 4.52 8.90
N GLU A 92 -5.86 4.03 7.69
CA GLU A 92 -6.79 3.99 6.56
C GLU A 92 -7.97 3.02 6.78
N GLY A 93 -7.86 2.09 7.74
CA GLY A 93 -8.95 1.19 8.14
C GLY A 93 -10.02 1.83 9.04
N LEU A 94 -9.81 3.06 9.51
CA LEU A 94 -10.77 3.79 10.34
C LEU A 94 -11.79 4.51 9.45
N LEU A 95 -12.99 3.96 9.36
CA LEU A 95 -14.09 4.59 8.63
C LEU A 95 -14.64 5.76 9.45
N PRO A 96 -14.60 7.01 8.93
CA PRO A 96 -15.20 8.15 9.62
C PRO A 96 -16.72 7.99 9.63
N ILE A 97 -17.26 7.64 10.81
CA ILE A 97 -18.69 7.43 11.04
C ILE A 97 -19.27 8.63 11.80
N CYS A 98 -20.44 9.12 11.37
CA CYS A 98 -21.18 10.13 12.11
C CYS A 98 -21.71 9.54 13.43
N ALA A 99 -21.37 10.14 14.57
CA ALA A 99 -21.80 9.67 15.88
C ALA A 99 -23.33 9.69 16.07
N SER A 100 -24.05 10.59 15.36
CA SER A 100 -25.50 10.73 15.48
C SER A 100 -26.27 9.78 14.56
N CYS A 101 -25.93 9.75 13.27
CA CYS A 101 -26.71 9.02 12.25
C CYS A 101 -26.03 7.75 11.71
N LYS A 102 -24.82 7.42 12.18
CA LYS A 102 -24.01 6.27 11.77
C LYS A 102 -23.68 6.18 10.27
N LYS A 103 -23.90 7.25 9.50
CA LYS A 103 -23.46 7.35 8.10
C LYS A 103 -21.94 7.39 8.01
N ILE A 104 -21.39 6.83 6.95
CA ILE A 104 -19.95 6.86 6.65
C ILE A 104 -19.66 8.04 5.73
N ARG A 105 -18.60 8.79 6.03
CA ARG A 105 -18.10 9.85 5.15
C ARG A 105 -17.17 9.25 4.10
N ASN A 106 -17.49 9.45 2.82
CA ASN A 106 -16.64 9.05 1.71
C ASN A 106 -15.54 10.09 1.44
N GLU A 107 -14.54 9.75 0.63
CA GLU A 107 -13.45 10.64 0.19
C GLU A 107 -13.95 11.91 -0.52
N GLN A 108 -15.15 11.84 -1.13
CA GLN A 108 -15.83 12.96 -1.80
C GLN A 108 -16.62 13.85 -0.82
N GLU A 109 -16.33 13.73 0.48
CA GLU A 109 -17.04 14.40 1.58
C GLU A 109 -18.54 14.10 1.71
N ASN A 110 -19.08 13.20 0.88
CA ASN A 110 -20.48 12.79 0.91
C ASN A 110 -20.76 11.79 2.04
N TRP A 111 -21.93 11.91 2.67
CA TRP A 111 -22.41 10.99 3.70
C TRP A 111 -23.30 9.90 3.09
N ILE A 112 -22.85 8.66 3.12
CA ILE A 112 -23.58 7.49 2.61
C ILE A 112 -23.97 6.55 3.74
N SER A 113 -25.02 5.75 3.55
CA SER A 113 -25.43 4.77 4.55
C SER A 113 -24.40 3.65 4.68
N LEU A 114 -24.38 2.99 5.84
CA LEU A 114 -23.46 1.89 6.11
C LEU A 114 -23.69 0.71 5.15
N GLU A 115 -24.95 0.40 4.86
CA GLU A 115 -25.34 -0.67 3.95
C GLU A 115 -24.83 -0.38 2.54
N HIS A 116 -25.04 0.85 2.06
CA HIS A 116 -24.54 1.28 0.75
C HIS A 116 -23.01 1.24 0.70
N PHE A 117 -22.33 1.64 1.77
CA PHE A 117 -20.87 1.55 1.86
C PHE A 117 -20.37 0.12 1.80
N ILE A 118 -20.98 -0.81 2.56
CA ILE A 118 -20.55 -2.20 2.62
C ILE A 118 -20.84 -2.92 1.30
N THR A 119 -22.04 -2.79 0.74
CA THR A 119 -22.38 -3.42 -0.55
C THR A 119 -21.54 -2.88 -1.72
N LYS A 120 -21.09 -1.62 -1.64
CA LYS A 120 -20.18 -1.06 -2.66
C LYS A 120 -18.74 -1.57 -2.53
N ASN A 121 -18.26 -1.80 -1.31
CA ASN A 121 -16.87 -2.14 -1.03
C ASN A 121 -16.63 -3.63 -0.70
N SER A 122 -17.68 -4.45 -0.73
CA SER A 122 -17.67 -5.89 -0.43
C SER A 122 -18.72 -6.61 -1.28
N GLU A 123 -18.59 -7.93 -1.43
CA GLU A 123 -19.60 -8.80 -2.05
C GLU A 123 -20.80 -9.07 -1.11
N ALA A 124 -20.84 -8.44 0.06
CA ALA A 124 -21.89 -8.61 1.05
C ALA A 124 -23.26 -8.07 0.55
N SER A 125 -24.29 -8.90 0.67
CA SER A 125 -25.69 -8.56 0.41
C SER A 125 -26.47 -8.50 1.73
N PHE A 126 -27.28 -7.46 1.91
CA PHE A 126 -28.12 -7.31 3.11
C PHE A 126 -29.52 -7.88 2.89
N THR A 127 -29.96 -8.71 3.83
CA THR A 127 -31.36 -9.13 3.97
C THR A 127 -32.01 -8.37 5.12
N HIS A 128 -33.26 -7.96 4.96
CA HIS A 128 -34.00 -7.26 6.01
C HIS A 128 -34.88 -8.27 6.78
N SER A 129 -34.42 -8.69 7.96
CA SER A 129 -35.17 -9.52 8.91
C SER A 129 -35.44 -8.77 10.20
N ILE A 130 -36.58 -9.02 10.83
CA ILE A 130 -36.92 -8.48 12.16
C ILE A 130 -36.51 -9.53 13.21
N CYS A 131 -35.75 -9.13 14.23
CA CYS A 131 -35.41 -10.04 15.34
C CYS A 131 -36.64 -10.30 16.24
N PRO A 132 -36.69 -11.43 16.97
CA PRO A 132 -37.82 -11.77 17.84
C PRO A 132 -38.17 -10.64 18.84
N GLU A 133 -37.16 -10.02 19.45
CA GLU A 133 -37.34 -8.89 20.38
C GLU A 133 -38.03 -7.68 19.73
N CYS A 134 -37.63 -7.32 18.51
CA CYS A 134 -38.26 -6.23 17.77
C CYS A 134 -39.68 -6.58 17.32
N SER A 135 -39.91 -7.85 16.98
CA SER A 135 -41.23 -8.34 16.60
C SER A 135 -42.21 -8.25 17.77
N GLU A 136 -41.79 -8.70 18.96
CA GLU A 136 -42.58 -8.62 20.19
C GLU A 136 -42.88 -7.17 20.57
N ARG A 137 -41.91 -6.27 20.45
CA ARG A 137 -42.13 -4.85 20.75
C ARG A 137 -43.06 -4.14 19.76
N LEU A 138 -43.00 -4.47 18.47
CA LEU A 138 -43.80 -3.81 17.42
C LEU A 138 -45.20 -4.41 17.26
N TYR A 139 -45.31 -5.72 17.47
CA TYR A 139 -46.51 -6.50 17.13
C TYR A 139 -47.00 -7.36 18.30
N GLY A 140 -46.36 -7.37 19.46
CA GLY A 140 -46.73 -8.22 20.60
C GLY A 140 -48.09 -7.91 21.23
N GLU A 141 -48.64 -6.72 21.00
CA GLU A 141 -50.04 -6.41 21.37
C GLU A 141 -51.06 -6.85 20.30
N PHE A 142 -50.60 -7.23 19.10
CA PHE A 142 -51.43 -7.59 17.94
C PHE A 142 -51.34 -9.08 17.53
N LEU A 143 -50.49 -9.87 18.19
CA LEU A 143 -50.31 -11.33 17.99
C LEU A 143 -50.78 -12.09 19.24
#